data_AF-A0A2M8PLF2-F1
#
_entry.id   AF-A0A2M8PLF2-F1
#
_cell.length_a   1.000
_cell.length_b   1.000
_cell.length_c   1.000
_cell.angle_alpha   90.00
_cell.angle_beta   90.00
_cell.angle_gamma   90.00
#
_symmetry.space_group_name_H-M   'P 1'
#
loop_
_entity.id
_entity.type
_entity.pdbx_description
1 polymer ?
#
loop_
_entity_poly.entity_id
_entity_poly.type
_entity_poly.pdbx_seq_one_letter_code
_entity_poly.pdbx_strand_id
1 'polypeptide(L)'
;RKAVIRNISSELLLSLKKTYKKDGARFNQRPFYQLVFRLLHEATNLKSKALSHNVRMSIGRLLLSFNPFVCPAFTFAWIELISHRYFAPYLLNYNDGWP
;
A
#
# COMPACT_ATOMS: atom_id res chain seq x y z
N ARG A 1 -17.13 -5.30 -1.18
CA ARG A 1 -15.90 -5.15 -0.37
C ARG A 1 -14.61 -5.10 -1.21
N LYS A 2 -14.31 -6.06 -2.11
CA LYS A 2 -13.19 -5.95 -3.09
C LYS A 2 -13.26 -4.69 -3.96
N ALA A 3 -14.46 -4.26 -4.35
CA ALA A 3 -14.67 -3.02 -5.11
C ALA A 3 -14.25 -1.76 -4.32
N VAL A 4 -14.49 -1.72 -3.00
CA VAL A 4 -14.16 -0.56 -2.16
C VAL A 4 -12.65 -0.34 -2.10
N ILE A 5 -11.87 -1.41 -1.87
CA ILE A 5 -10.41 -1.27 -1.79
C ILE A 5 -9.80 -0.92 -3.15
N ARG A 6 -10.40 -1.41 -4.25
CA ARG A 6 -10.02 -1.02 -5.60
C ARG A 6 -10.26 0.47 -5.85
N ASN A 7 -11.43 0.98 -5.44
CA ASN A 7 -11.77 2.40 -5.55
C ASN A 7 -10.82 3.27 -4.72
N ILE A 8 -10.52 2.86 -3.48
CA ILE A 8 -9.54 3.54 -2.63
C ILE A 8 -8.15 3.52 -3.28
N SER A 9 -7.73 2.39 -3.86
CA SER A 9 -6.44 2.29 -4.56
C SER A 9 -6.36 3.26 -5.74
N SER A 10 -7.41 3.33 -6.56
CA SER A 10 -7.48 4.26 -7.70
C SER A 10 -7.54 5.72 -7.27
N GLU A 11 -8.28 6.04 -6.21
CA GLU A 11 -8.37 7.41 -5.69
C GLU A 11 -7.04 7.86 -5.08
N LEU A 12 -6.38 7.00 -4.31
CA LEU A 12 -5.05 7.27 -3.79
C LEU A 12 -4.04 7.45 -4.92
N LEU A 13 -4.14 6.66 -5.99
CA LEU A 13 -3.27 6.79 -7.17
C LEU A 13 -3.48 8.10 -7.90
N LEU A 14 -4.73 8.50 -8.08
CA LEU A 14 -5.08 9.79 -8.66
C LEU A 14 -4.62 10.95 -7.78
N SER A 15 -4.84 10.87 -6.48
CA SER A 15 -4.40 11.88 -5.51
C SER A 15 -2.89 12.05 -5.52
N LEU A 16 -2.15 10.94 -5.45
CA LEU A 16 -0.70 10.93 -5.46
C LEU A 16 -0.14 11.53 -6.75
N LYS A 17 -0.65 11.10 -7.92
CA LYS A 17 -0.25 11.67 -9.22
C LYS A 17 -0.56 13.16 -9.33
N LYS A 18 -1.72 13.61 -8.82
CA LYS A 18 -2.10 15.03 -8.81
C LYS A 18 -1.17 15.85 -7.93
N THR A 19 -0.88 15.40 -6.72
CA THR A 19 0.03 16.08 -5.79
C THR A 19 1.45 16.11 -6.35
N TYR A 20 1.92 15.01 -6.94
CA TYR A 20 3.23 14.99 -7.60
C TYR A 20 3.30 15.97 -8.79
N LYS A 21 2.28 16.02 -9.64
CA LYS A 21 2.23 16.99 -10.75
C LYS A 21 2.25 18.44 -10.26
N LYS A 22 1.64 18.71 -9.10
CA LYS A 22 1.59 20.05 -8.51
C LYS A 22 2.90 20.46 -7.85
N ASP A 23 3.50 19.56 -7.08
CA ASP A 23 4.63 19.87 -6.18
C ASP A 23 6.00 19.52 -6.79
N GLY A 24 6.03 18.68 -7.83
CA GLY A 24 7.24 18.28 -8.54
C GLY A 24 8.32 17.73 -7.59
N ALA A 25 9.49 18.37 -7.59
CA ALA A 25 10.62 18.00 -6.73
C ALA A 25 10.36 18.20 -5.23
N ARG A 26 9.34 19.00 -4.85
CA ARG A 26 8.94 19.21 -3.44
C ARG A 26 7.90 18.21 -2.96
N PHE A 27 7.57 17.21 -3.78
CA PHE A 27 6.58 16.20 -3.43
C PHE A 27 6.95 15.49 -2.12
N ASN A 28 6.02 15.50 -1.17
CA ASN A 28 6.17 14.81 0.11
C ASN A 28 5.43 13.48 0.10
N GLN A 29 6.18 12.37 0.03
CA GLN A 29 5.63 11.01 0.08
C GLN A 29 5.11 10.60 1.48
N ARG A 30 5.50 11.32 2.54
CA ARG A 30 5.25 10.94 3.95
C ARG A 30 3.76 10.80 4.31
N PRO A 31 2.83 11.69 3.88
CA PRO A 31 1.41 11.54 4.19
C PRO A 31 0.81 10.27 3.58
N PHE A 32 1.20 9.95 2.33
CA PHE A 32 0.75 8.75 1.63
C PHE A 32 1.28 7.48 2.29
N TYR A 33 2.58 7.49 2.64
CA TYR A 33 3.19 6.42 3.43
C TYR A 33 2.43 6.19 4.75
N GLN A 34 2.21 7.25 5.54
CA GLN A 34 1.55 7.17 6.84
C GLN A 34 0.14 6.61 6.74
N LEU A 35 -0.62 6.99 5.70
CA LEU A 35 -1.97 6.48 5.47
C LEU A 35 -1.93 4.97 5.22
N VAL A 36 -1.12 4.51 4.27
CA VAL A 36 -1.02 3.08 3.92
C VAL A 36 -0.47 2.26 5.09
N PHE A 37 0.53 2.79 5.79
CA PHE A 37 1.11 2.16 6.98
C PHE A 37 0.08 2.00 8.10
N ARG A 38 -0.71 3.04 8.39
CA ARG A 38 -1.77 2.97 9.42
C ARG A 38 -2.83 1.95 9.07
N LEU A 39 -3.26 1.87 7.80
CA LEU A 39 -4.19 0.84 7.33
C LEU A 39 -3.61 -0.57 7.49
N LEU A 40 -2.33 -0.75 7.18
CA LEU A 40 -1.63 -2.02 7.36
C LEU A 40 -1.55 -2.42 8.84
N HIS A 41 -1.21 -1.47 9.71
CA HIS A 41 -1.14 -1.69 11.16
C HIS A 41 -2.52 -1.98 11.76
N GLU A 42 -3.57 -1.31 11.30
CA GLU A 42 -4.93 -1.62 11.73
C GLU A 42 -5.35 -3.03 11.28
N ALA A 43 -4.95 -3.43 10.06
CA ALA A 43 -5.20 -4.77 9.55
C ALA A 43 -4.57 -5.88 10.40
N THR A 44 -3.42 -5.64 11.05
CA THR A 44 -2.83 -6.61 11.98
C THR A 44 -3.60 -6.77 13.28
N ASN A 45 -4.39 -5.76 13.67
CA ASN A 45 -5.15 -5.75 14.92
C ASN A 45 -6.58 -6.30 14.75
N LEU A 46 -6.98 -6.68 13.54
CA LEU A 46 -8.31 -7.24 13.27
C LEU A 46 -8.46 -8.63 13.92
N LYS A 47 -9.53 -8.80 14.71
CA LYS A 47 -9.85 -10.07 15.39
C LYS A 47 -10.06 -11.25 14.42
N SER A 48 -10.62 -10.97 13.24
CA SER A 48 -10.84 -11.99 12.20
C SER A 48 -9.58 -12.18 11.36
N LYS A 49 -8.95 -13.35 11.47
CA LYS A 49 -7.77 -13.73 10.67
C LYS A 49 -8.06 -13.66 9.17
N ALA A 50 -9.23 -14.11 8.73
CA ALA A 50 -9.63 -14.08 7.33
C ALA A 50 -9.80 -12.65 6.80
N LEU A 51 -10.41 -11.76 7.60
CA LEU A 51 -10.53 -10.34 7.23
C LEU A 51 -9.15 -9.67 7.18
N SER A 52 -8.31 -9.92 8.19
CA SER A 52 -6.92 -9.44 8.25
C SER A 52 -6.10 -9.87 7.03
N HIS A 53 -6.22 -11.14 6.62
CA HIS A 53 -5.59 -11.64 5.40
C HIS A 53 -6.08 -10.90 4.15
N ASN A 54 -7.40 -10.79 3.97
CA ASN A 54 -7.97 -10.11 2.83
C ASN A 54 -7.53 -8.64 2.71
N VAL A 55 -7.50 -7.92 3.82
CA VAL A 55 -7.06 -6.51 3.83
C VAL A 55 -5.58 -6.40 3.49
N ARG A 56 -4.71 -7.23 4.11
CA ARG A 56 -3.27 -7.24 3.80
C ARG A 56 -2.99 -7.58 2.34
N MET A 57 -3.65 -8.60 1.78
CA MET A 57 -3.51 -8.94 0.36
C MET A 57 -4.02 -7.83 -0.56
N SER A 58 -5.08 -7.13 -0.16
CA SER A 58 -5.54 -5.95 -0.91
C SER A 58 -4.55 -4.78 -0.84
N ILE A 59 -3.86 -4.57 0.28
CA ILE A 59 -2.76 -3.60 0.40
C ILE A 59 -1.59 -4.01 -0.51
N GLY A 60 -1.26 -5.31 -0.59
CA GLY A 60 -0.24 -5.79 -1.53
C GLY A 60 -0.57 -5.49 -2.99
N ARG A 61 -1.82 -5.72 -3.41
CA ARG A 61 -2.29 -5.36 -4.76
C ARG A 61 -2.26 -3.85 -5.01
N LEU A 62 -2.60 -3.06 -3.99
CA LEU A 62 -2.48 -1.61 -4.02
C LEU A 62 -1.02 -1.22 -4.28
N LEU A 63 -0.07 -1.71 -3.48
CA LEU A 63 1.35 -1.45 -3.67
C LEU A 63 1.85 -1.86 -5.05
N LEU A 64 1.42 -3.01 -5.58
CA LEU A 64 1.76 -3.44 -6.94
C LEU A 64 1.30 -2.43 -8.02
N SER A 65 0.14 -1.80 -7.82
CA SER A 65 -0.42 -0.79 -8.73
C SER A 65 0.35 0.54 -8.70
N PHE A 66 1.04 0.80 -7.59
CA PHE A 66 1.85 1.98 -7.32
C PHE A 66 3.33 1.82 -7.63
N ASN A 67 3.72 0.72 -8.26
CA ASN A 67 5.12 0.33 -8.39
C ASN A 67 6.06 1.49 -8.80
N PRO A 68 7.36 1.42 -8.46
CA PRO A 68 8.31 2.50 -8.75
C PRO A 68 8.34 2.97 -10.21
N PHE A 69 7.99 2.10 -11.18
CA PHE A 69 7.89 2.49 -12.60
C PHE A 69 6.68 3.38 -12.90
N VAL A 70 5.56 3.19 -12.20
CA VAL A 70 4.35 4.01 -12.34
C VAL A 70 4.47 5.32 -11.57
N CYS A 71 5.13 5.31 -10.42
CA CYS A 71 5.34 6.51 -9.61
C CYS A 71 6.74 6.57 -8.97
N PRO A 72 7.75 7.09 -9.70
CA PRO A 72 9.12 7.18 -9.21
C PRO A 72 9.25 8.00 -7.92
N ALA A 73 8.41 9.03 -7.76
CA ALA A 73 8.43 9.91 -6.59
C ALA A 73 7.97 9.25 -5.29
N PHE A 74 7.37 8.07 -5.36
CA PHE A 74 6.92 7.28 -4.21
C PHE A 74 7.83 6.08 -3.93
N THR A 75 8.94 5.91 -4.67
CA THR A 75 9.78 4.70 -4.62
C THR A 75 10.29 4.37 -3.22
N PHE A 76 10.81 5.34 -2.49
CA PHE A 76 11.36 5.08 -1.15
C PHE A 76 10.28 4.66 -0.16
N ALA A 77 9.16 5.37 -0.11
CA ALA A 77 8.01 4.99 0.71
C ALA A 77 7.44 3.62 0.30
N TRP A 78 7.43 3.31 -0.99
CA TRP A 78 7.00 2.02 -1.51
C TRP A 78 7.89 0.87 -1.01
N ILE A 79 9.22 1.04 -1.10
CA ILE A 79 10.19 0.04 -0.62
C ILE A 79 10.06 -0.15 0.90
N GLU A 80 9.87 0.94 1.65
CA GLU A 80 9.68 0.88 3.09
C GLU A 80 8.41 0.10 3.48
N LEU A 81 7.30 0.31 2.75
CA LEU A 81 6.04 -0.40 2.98
C LEU A 81 6.14 -1.89 2.65
N ILE A 82 6.73 -2.26 1.51
CA ILE A 82 6.83 -3.67 1.11
C ILE A 82 7.77 -4.45 2.02
N SER A 83 8.84 -3.80 2.50
CA SER A 83 9.84 -4.40 3.40
C SER A 83 9.43 -4.34 4.88
N HIS A 84 8.26 -3.78 5.18
CA HIS A 84 7.85 -3.54 6.56
C HIS A 84 7.69 -4.86 7.34
N ARG A 85 8.12 -4.89 8.60
CA ARG A 85 8.09 -6.09 9.48
C ARG A 85 6.70 -6.72 9.68
N TYR A 86 5.63 -5.97 9.44
CA TYR A 86 4.25 -6.46 9.54
C TYR A 86 3.70 -7.03 8.23
N PHE A 87 4.42 -6.83 7.12
CA PHE A 87 3.96 -7.15 5.78
C PHE A 87 4.87 -8.14 5.08
N ALA A 88 6.19 -7.90 5.07
CA ALA A 88 7.16 -8.78 4.43
C ALA A 88 7.11 -10.22 4.98
N PRO A 89 7.31 -10.50 6.29
CA PRO A 89 7.24 -11.88 6.79
C PRO A 89 5.84 -12.48 6.64
N TYR A 90 4.80 -11.64 6.62
CA TYR A 90 3.44 -12.10 6.41
C TYR A 90 3.23 -12.63 4.99
N LEU A 91 3.68 -11.89 3.98
CA LEU A 91 3.66 -12.32 2.58
C LEU A 91 4.48 -13.59 2.37
N LEU A 92 5.68 -13.65 2.98
CA LEU A 92 6.59 -14.78 2.82
C LEU A 92 6.05 -16.08 3.43
N ASN A 93 5.29 -15.99 4.54
CA ASN A 93 4.75 -17.15 5.25
C ASN A 93 3.41 -17.65 4.70
N TYR A 94 2.67 -16.82 3.95
CA TYR A 94 1.45 -17.25 3.29
C TYR A 94 1.78 -17.77 1.88
N ASN A 95 1.54 -19.05 1.63
CA ASN A 95 1.80 -19.69 0.33
C ASN A 95 1.01 -19.08 -0.85
N ASP A 96 -0.02 -18.26 -0.56
CA ASP A 96 -0.79 -17.47 -1.54
C ASP A 96 -0.13 -16.10 -1.88
N GLY A 97 0.96 -15.74 -1.19
CA GLY A 97 1.69 -14.47 -1.35
C GLY A 97 2.80 -14.51 -2.39
N TRP A 98 3.23 -15.73 -2.77
CA TRP A 98 4.14 -15.98 -3.88
C TRP A 98 3.34 -16.50 -5.08
N PRO A 99 3.62 -16.04 -6.30
CA PRO A 99 3.02 -16.60 -7.50
C PRO A 99 3.45 -18.04 -7.77
#